data_AF-A0A2V9HLB6-F1
#
_entry.id   AF-A0A2V9HLB6-F1
#
_cell.length_a   1.000
_cell.length_b   1.000
_cell.length_c   1.000
_cell.angle_alpha   90.00
_cell.angle_beta   90.00
_cell.angle_gamma   90.00
#
_symmetry.space_group_name_H-M   'P 1'
#
loop_
_entity.id
_entity.type
_entity.pdbx_description
1 polymer ?
#
loop_
_entity_poly.entity_id
_entity_poly.type
_entity_poly.pdbx_seq_one_letter_code
_entity_poly.pdbx_strand_id
1 'polypeptide(L)'
;MKVVTNSEKVVNARKTLLELLMSDHPWPCARQQNSGDCELETLAKAAGASPSRFAKRTVARGKDDSSLAIAVDHDACILCDRCIRACDEVKSNFVLGRMGKGYSAG
;
A
#
# COMPACT_ATOMS: atom_id res chain seq x y z
N MET A 1 -22.79 -9.52 20.16
CA MET A 1 -21.53 -9.82 19.45
C MET A 1 -20.36 -9.61 20.40
N LYS A 2 -19.42 -10.55 20.53
CA LYS A 2 -18.20 -10.40 21.35
C LYS A 2 -16.99 -10.39 20.41
N VAL A 3 -16.17 -9.33 20.45
CA VAL A 3 -15.04 -9.12 19.53
C VAL A 3 -13.74 -9.13 20.32
N VAL A 4 -12.79 -9.96 19.89
CA VAL A 4 -11.44 -10.04 20.46
C VAL A 4 -10.45 -9.72 19.34
N THR A 5 -9.69 -8.64 19.50
CA THR A 5 -8.83 -8.07 18.44
C THR A 5 -7.34 -8.29 18.67
N ASN A 6 -6.97 -8.91 19.79
CA ASN A 6 -5.60 -9.15 20.23
C ASN A 6 -5.29 -10.64 20.44
N SER A 7 -6.14 -11.55 19.96
CA SER A 7 -5.83 -12.98 19.98
C SER A 7 -4.66 -13.28 19.06
N GLU A 8 -3.90 -14.33 19.37
CA GLU A 8 -2.75 -14.77 18.57
C GLU A 8 -3.12 -14.96 17.09
N LYS A 9 -4.28 -15.54 16.82
CA LYS A 9 -4.82 -15.70 15.45
C LYS A 9 -4.93 -14.36 14.71
N VAL A 10 -5.43 -13.32 15.37
CA VAL A 10 -5.62 -11.99 14.76
C VAL A 10 -4.27 -11.30 14.55
N VAL A 11 -3.36 -11.40 15.52
CA VAL A 11 -2.02 -10.82 15.42
C VAL A 11 -1.24 -11.46 14.28
N ASN A 12 -1.25 -12.80 14.17
CA ASN A 12 -0.58 -13.52 13.10
C ASN A 12 -1.18 -13.21 11.73
N ALA A 13 -2.51 -13.12 11.61
CA ALA A 13 -3.16 -12.72 10.36
C ALA A 13 -2.73 -11.31 9.91
N ARG A 14 -2.70 -10.34 10.82
CA ARG A 14 -2.23 -8.97 10.52
C ARG A 14 -0.78 -8.96 10.07
N LYS A 15 0.09 -9.72 10.76
CA LYS A 15 1.50 -9.84 10.39
C LYS A 15 1.67 -10.40 8.97
N THR A 16 0.95 -11.48 8.64
CA THR A 16 0.98 -12.06 7.28
C THR A 16 0.49 -11.08 6.22
N LEU A 17 -0.57 -10.33 6.47
CA LEU A 17 -1.05 -9.30 5.54
C LEU A 17 0.00 -8.21 5.33
N LEU A 18 0.66 -7.74 6.39
CA LEU A 18 1.72 -6.75 6.28
C LEU A 18 2.92 -7.29 5.50
N GLU A 19 3.33 -8.54 5.72
CA GLU A 19 4.41 -9.18 4.94
C GLU A 19 4.08 -9.28 3.44
N LEU A 20 2.82 -9.58 3.10
CA LEU A 20 2.36 -9.63 1.71
C LEU A 20 2.32 -8.24 1.07
N LEU A 21 1.81 -7.24 1.77
CA LEU A 21 1.81 -5.86 1.25
C LEU A 21 3.24 -5.31 1.08
N MET A 22 4.14 -5.66 1.99
CA MET A 22 5.55 -5.26 1.95
C MET A 22 6.39 -6.02 0.92
N SER A 23 5.91 -7.15 0.35
CA SER A 23 6.72 -7.93 -0.60
C SER A 23 7.01 -7.16 -1.88
N ASP A 24 6.03 -6.38 -2.35
CA ASP A 24 6.14 -5.56 -3.56
C ASP A 24 6.46 -4.09 -3.27
N HIS A 25 6.23 -3.64 -2.04
CA HIS A 25 6.48 -2.26 -1.63
C HIS A 25 7.99 -1.97 -1.57
N PRO A 26 8.48 -0.88 -2.16
CA PRO A 26 9.86 -0.44 -1.97
C PRO A 26 10.12 -0.17 -0.49
N TRP A 27 11.22 -0.71 0.05
CA TRP A 27 11.56 -0.54 1.45
C TRP A 27 13.03 -0.10 1.63
N PRO A 28 13.30 1.03 2.29
CA PRO A 28 12.33 2.07 2.68
C PRO A 28 11.77 2.82 1.46
N CYS A 29 10.49 3.19 1.48
CA CYS A 29 9.88 3.95 0.38
C CYS A 29 10.24 5.44 0.44
N ALA A 30 10.04 6.16 -0.67
CA ALA A 30 10.36 7.58 -0.77
C ALA A 30 9.66 8.43 0.31
N ARG A 31 8.39 8.13 0.61
CA ARG A 31 7.65 8.80 1.69
C ARG A 31 8.30 8.57 3.05
N GLN A 32 8.68 7.34 3.37
CA GLN A 32 9.36 7.06 4.64
C GLN A 32 10.71 7.80 4.72
N GLN A 33 11.46 7.85 3.62
CA GLN A 33 12.75 8.56 3.57
C GLN A 33 12.59 10.07 3.76
N ASN A 34 11.54 10.67 3.19
CA ASN A 34 11.34 12.11 3.19
C ASN A 34 10.66 12.64 4.46
N SER A 35 9.56 12.03 4.89
CA SER A 35 8.72 12.52 5.99
C SER A 35 8.67 11.57 7.17
N GLY A 36 9.08 10.32 7.01
CA GLY A 36 9.06 9.32 8.09
C GLY A 36 7.66 8.83 8.48
N ASP A 37 6.62 9.20 7.74
CA ASP A 37 5.21 9.02 8.10
C ASP A 37 4.48 7.96 7.23
N CYS A 38 5.20 6.99 6.68
CA CYS A 38 4.56 5.90 5.94
C CYS A 38 3.79 4.99 6.91
N GLU A 39 2.45 4.99 6.79
CA GLU A 39 1.55 4.17 7.62
C GLU A 39 1.89 2.68 7.52
N LEU A 40 2.12 2.18 6.29
CA LEU A 40 2.41 0.77 6.04
C LEU A 40 3.71 0.32 6.73
N GLU A 41 4.79 1.10 6.58
CA GLU A 41 6.06 0.78 7.22
C GLU A 41 5.99 0.90 8.74
N THR A 42 5.26 1.88 9.26
CA THR A 42 5.02 2.03 10.70
C THR A 42 4.32 0.80 11.27
N LEU A 43 3.27 0.34 10.59
CA LEU A 43 2.52 -0.86 10.99
C LEU A 43 3.36 -2.14 10.84
N ALA A 44 4.15 -2.27 9.77
CA ALA A 44 5.04 -3.40 9.55
C ALA A 44 6.10 -3.49 10.65
N LYS A 45 6.75 -2.37 10.99
CA LYS A 45 7.73 -2.28 12.10
C LYS A 45 7.09 -2.66 13.42
N ALA A 46 5.91 -2.10 13.74
CA ALA A 46 5.19 -2.42 14.97
C ALA A 46 4.78 -3.90 15.08
N ALA A 47 4.46 -4.54 13.95
CA ALA A 47 4.11 -5.97 13.88
C ALA A 47 5.34 -6.90 13.82
N GLY A 48 6.57 -6.36 13.76
CA GLY A 48 7.78 -7.14 13.53
C GLY A 48 7.75 -7.89 12.19
N ALA A 49 7.07 -7.32 11.18
CA ALA A 49 7.06 -7.83 9.82
C ALA A 49 8.30 -7.30 9.08
N SER A 50 9.17 -8.20 8.63
CA SER A 50 10.35 -7.89 7.81
C SER A 50 10.03 -8.16 6.33
N PRO A 51 10.60 -7.39 5.38
CA PRO A 51 10.71 -7.88 4.01
C PRO A 51 11.62 -9.12 4.00
N SER A 52 11.36 -10.22 3.31
CA SER A 52 10.15 -10.75 2.68
C SER A 52 10.35 -12.26 2.55
N ARG A 53 9.50 -13.08 3.17
CA ARG A 53 9.44 -14.53 2.83
C ARG A 53 8.73 -14.80 1.49
N PHE A 54 8.03 -13.78 0.97
CA PHE A 54 7.33 -13.83 -0.30
C PHE A 54 8.16 -13.20 -1.41
N ALA A 55 8.03 -13.71 -2.63
CA ALA A 55 8.74 -13.18 -3.78
C ALA A 55 8.24 -11.78 -4.12
N LYS A 56 9.19 -10.88 -4.38
CA LYS A 56 8.90 -9.55 -4.93
C LYS A 56 8.50 -9.67 -6.39
N ARG A 57 7.61 -8.77 -6.82
CA ARG A 57 7.30 -8.51 -8.22
C ARG A 57 8.55 -8.27 -9.08
N THR A 58 8.58 -8.90 -10.24
CA THR A 58 9.69 -8.81 -11.21
C THR A 58 9.63 -7.59 -12.13
N VAL A 59 8.46 -6.98 -12.28
CA VAL A 59 8.21 -5.87 -13.21
C VAL A 59 7.68 -4.67 -12.45
N ALA A 60 8.38 -3.54 -12.50
CA ALA A 60 7.93 -2.29 -11.91
C ALA A 60 6.57 -1.86 -12.50
N ARG A 61 5.70 -1.30 -11.65
CA ARG A 61 4.45 -0.66 -12.08
C ARG A 61 4.68 0.77 -12.57
N GLY A 62 5.82 1.37 -12.21
CA GLY A 62 6.22 2.67 -12.72
C GLY A 62 5.64 3.84 -11.93
N LYS A 63 5.77 5.03 -12.51
CA LYS A 63 5.35 6.31 -11.91
C LYS A 63 4.46 7.06 -12.89
N ASP A 64 3.51 7.80 -12.36
CA ASP A 64 2.61 8.68 -13.11
C ASP A 64 2.85 10.13 -12.67
N ASP A 65 3.35 10.93 -13.59
CA ASP A 65 3.62 12.36 -13.49
C ASP A 65 2.73 13.19 -14.44
N SER A 66 1.65 12.60 -14.95
CA SER A 66 0.73 13.25 -15.90
C SER A 66 0.00 14.47 -15.32
N SER A 67 -0.10 14.56 -13.99
CA SER A 67 -0.72 15.67 -13.29
C SER A 67 0.32 16.66 -12.75
N LEU A 68 0.08 17.95 -13.02
CA LEU A 68 0.90 19.04 -12.46
C LEU A 68 0.79 19.18 -10.94
N ALA A 69 -0.24 18.59 -10.33
CA ALA A 69 -0.52 18.72 -8.91
C ALA A 69 -0.15 17.48 -8.09
N ILE A 70 -0.10 16.30 -8.73
CA ILE A 70 0.06 15.02 -8.04
C ILE A 70 0.98 14.12 -8.87
N ALA A 71 2.07 13.66 -8.27
CA ALA A 71 2.88 12.57 -8.80
C ALA A 71 2.58 11.28 -8.03
N VAL A 72 2.34 10.18 -8.74
CA VAL A 72 2.00 8.88 -8.15
C VAL A 72 3.13 7.90 -8.40
N ASP A 73 3.65 7.32 -7.33
CA ASP A 73 4.56 6.18 -7.41
C ASP A 73 3.74 4.87 -7.29
N HIS A 74 3.49 4.20 -8.42
CA HIS A 74 2.72 2.96 -8.42
C HIS A 74 3.50 1.80 -7.81
N ASP A 75 4.84 1.84 -7.76
CA ASP A 75 5.61 0.80 -7.04
C ASP A 75 5.31 0.86 -5.53
N ALA A 76 5.13 2.07 -4.98
CA ALA A 76 4.72 2.25 -3.58
C ALA A 76 3.22 2.01 -3.31
N CYS A 77 2.35 2.04 -4.33
CA CYS A 77 0.90 1.93 -4.17
C CYS A 77 0.44 0.52 -3.77
N ILE A 78 -0.32 0.37 -2.67
CA ILE A 78 -0.87 -0.93 -2.24
C ILE A 78 -2.27 -1.23 -2.79
N LEU A 79 -2.76 -0.47 -3.77
CA LEU A 79 -4.08 -0.68 -4.39
C LEU A 79 -5.23 -0.65 -3.36
N CYS A 80 -5.21 0.32 -2.45
CA CYS A 80 -6.24 0.49 -1.41
C CYS A 80 -7.43 1.37 -1.81
N ASP A 81 -7.37 1.98 -3.00
CA ASP A 81 -8.39 2.89 -3.57
C ASP A 81 -8.75 4.12 -2.73
N ARG A 82 -8.03 4.42 -1.65
CA ARG A 82 -8.30 5.61 -0.82
C ARG A 82 -8.18 6.91 -1.64
N CYS A 83 -7.25 6.98 -2.60
CA CYS A 83 -7.09 8.14 -3.49
C CYS A 83 -8.25 8.30 -4.48
N ILE A 84 -8.71 7.19 -5.10
CA ILE A 84 -9.83 7.17 -6.04
C ILE A 84 -11.11 7.60 -5.31
N ARG A 85 -11.39 6.99 -4.15
CA ARG A 85 -12.56 7.35 -3.33
C ARG A 85 -12.54 8.81 -2.89
N ALA A 86 -11.38 9.36 -2.52
CA ALA A 86 -11.27 10.78 -2.20
C ALA A 86 -11.53 11.67 -3.43
N CYS A 87 -11.05 11.27 -4.61
CA CYS A 87 -11.32 11.95 -5.87
C CYS A 87 -12.82 12.02 -6.18
N ASP A 88 -13.53 10.92 -5.96
CA ASP A 88 -14.92 10.75 -6.37
C ASP A 88 -15.91 11.25 -5.31
N GLU A 89 -15.74 10.80 -4.07
CA GLU A 89 -16.69 11.03 -2.97
C GLU A 89 -16.48 12.41 -2.31
N VAL A 90 -15.23 12.90 -2.24
CA VAL A 90 -14.91 14.15 -1.52
C VAL A 90 -14.76 15.32 -2.48
N LYS A 91 -14.07 15.12 -3.61
CA LYS A 91 -13.85 16.16 -4.61
C LYS A 91 -14.83 16.11 -5.78
N SER A 92 -15.47 14.97 -6.02
CA SER A 92 -16.37 14.76 -7.17
C SER A 92 -15.74 15.06 -8.52
N ASN A 93 -14.46 14.71 -8.67
CA ASN A 93 -13.71 14.92 -9.91
C ASN A 93 -13.80 13.73 -10.87
N PHE A 94 -13.83 12.49 -10.37
CA PHE A 94 -13.91 11.27 -11.19
C PHE A 94 -12.79 11.11 -12.22
N VAL A 95 -11.57 11.53 -11.88
CA VAL A 95 -10.41 11.49 -12.79
C VAL A 95 -9.34 10.46 -12.41
N LEU A 96 -9.34 9.99 -11.16
CA LEU A 96 -8.42 8.93 -10.73
C LEU A 96 -9.11 7.57 -10.88
N GLY A 97 -8.40 6.60 -11.43
CA GLY A 97 -8.93 5.25 -11.66
C GLY A 97 -7.85 4.19 -11.54
N ARG A 98 -8.29 2.93 -11.48
CA ARG A 98 -7.43 1.75 -11.53
C ARG A 98 -7.59 1.08 -12.89
N MET A 99 -6.49 0.69 -13.49
CA MET A 99 -6.49 -0.10 -14.73
C MET A 99 -5.92 -1.50 -14.50
N GLY A 100 -6.26 -2.44 -15.39
CA GLY A 100 -5.79 -3.82 -15.31
C GLY A 100 -6.51 -4.68 -14.26
N LYS A 101 -5.96 -5.86 -13.96
CA LYS A 101 -6.55 -6.82 -13.01
C LYS A 101 -5.51 -7.65 -12.28
N GLY A 102 -5.78 -7.97 -11.02
CA GLY A 102 -4.93 -8.84 -10.21
C GLY A 102 -3.49 -8.34 -10.19
N TYR A 103 -2.54 -9.22 -10.54
CA TYR A 103 -1.13 -8.86 -10.59
C TYR A 103 -0.86 -7.70 -11.54
N SER A 104 -1.54 -7.54 -12.68
CA SER A 104 -1.26 -6.45 -13.62
C SER A 104 -1.97 -5.12 -13.30
N ALA A 105 -2.60 -5.00 -12.13
CA ALA A 105 -3.32 -3.77 -11.77
C ALA A 105 -2.36 -2.61 -11.44
N GLY A 106 -2.69 -1.43 -11.95
CA GLY A 106 -1.94 -0.18 -11.82
C GLY A 106 -2.88 0.99 -11.59
#